data_AF-A3EXZ2-F1
#
_entry.id   AF-A3EXZ2-F1
#
_cell.length_a   1.000
_cell.length_b   1.000
_cell.length_c   1.000
_cell.angle_alpha   90.00
_cell.angle_beta   90.00
_cell.angle_gamma   90.00
#
_symmetry.space_group_name_H-M   'P 1'
#
loop_
_entity.id
_entity.type
_entity.pdbx_description
1 polymer ?
#
loop_
_entity_poly.entity_id
_entity_poly.type
_entity_poly.pdbx_seq_one_letter_code
_entity_poly.pdbx_strand_id
1 'polypeptide(L)' 'LGGHAIRILGWGVCKKTNAPYWLVANSWNTDWGDHGYFKIKRGSNECGIEDSINAGIPKLNKDLRF' A
#
# COMPACT_ATOMS: atom_id res chain seq x y z
N LEU A 1 6.40 19.55 1.58
CA LEU A 1 5.98 18.14 1.39
C LEU A 1 6.24 17.76 -0.07
N GLY A 2 6.69 16.53 -0.31
CA GLY A 2 7.04 15.99 -1.64
C GLY A 2 6.55 14.55 -1.78
N GLY A 3 7.09 13.79 -2.74
CA GLY A 3 6.71 12.39 -2.94
C GLY A 3 7.12 11.48 -1.77
N HIS A 4 6.33 10.44 -1.50
CA HIS A 4 6.59 9.45 -0.46
C HIS A 4 6.31 8.03 -0.99
N ALA A 5 7.30 7.14 -0.87
CA ALA A 5 7.17 5.76 -1.32
C ALA A 5 6.55 4.89 -0.22
N ILE A 6 5.58 4.07 -0.60
CA ILE A 6 4.80 3.21 0.31
C ILE A 6 4.67 1.80 -0.26
N ARG A 7 4.09 0.87 0.52
CA ARG A 7 3.80 -0.50 0.07
C ARG A 7 2.31 -0.77 0.05
N ILE A 8 1.76 -1.01 -1.15
CA ILE A 8 0.37 -1.42 -1.34
C ILE A 8 0.23 -2.92 -1.01
N LEU A 9 -0.76 -3.27 -0.17
CA LEU A 9 -0.99 -4.64 0.29
C LEU A 9 -2.26 -5.26 -0.26
N GLY A 10 -3.23 -4.44 -0.67
CA GLY A 10 -4.51 -4.93 -1.12
C GLY A 10 -5.48 -3.78 -1.37
N TRP A 11 -6.74 -4.12 -1.59
CA TRP A 11 -7.80 -3.17 -1.87
C TRP A 11 -9.12 -3.61 -1.26
N GLY A 12 -10.08 -2.71 -1.23
CA GLY A 12 -11.44 -3.04 -0.81
C GLY A 12 -12.44 -1.96 -1.19
N VAL A 13 -13.63 -2.09 -0.60
CA VAL A 13 -14.71 -1.10 -0.62
C VAL A 13 -15.18 -0.91 0.81
N CYS A 14 -15.25 0.34 1.26
CA CYS A 14 -15.76 0.66 2.59
C CYS A 14 -17.26 0.36 2.63
N LYS A 15 -17.71 -0.58 3.47
CA LYS A 15 -19.13 -0.95 3.57
C LYS A 15 -20.05 0.21 3.97
N LYS A 16 -19.53 1.22 4.67
CA LYS A 16 -20.33 2.38 5.13
C LYS A 16 -20.49 3.46 4.06
N THR A 17 -19.46 3.70 3.25
CA THR A 17 -19.44 4.81 2.28
C THR A 17 -19.49 4.35 0.83
N ASN A 18 -19.44 3.03 0.60
CA ASN A 18 -19.25 2.39 -0.71
C ASN A 18 -17.99 2.88 -1.47
N ALA A 19 -17.04 3.52 -0.76
CA ALA A 19 -15.86 4.09 -1.39
C ALA A 19 -14.77 3.02 -1.60
N PRO A 20 -14.23 2.87 -2.83
CA PRO A 20 -13.10 1.99 -3.11
C PRO A 20 -11.80 2.55 -2.49
N TYR A 21 -10.97 1.66 -1.94
CA TYR A 21 -9.68 2.05 -1.34
C TYR A 21 -8.55 1.08 -1.67
N TRP A 22 -7.31 1.57 -1.57
CA TRP A 22 -6.08 0.80 -1.41
C TRP A 22 -5.74 0.66 0.08
N LEU A 23 -5.33 -0.53 0.52
CA LEU A 23 -4.73 -0.77 1.83
C LEU A 23 -3.23 -0.62 1.70
N VAL A 24 -2.64 0.27 2.50
CA VAL A 24 -1.24 0.66 2.38
C VAL A 24 -0.53 0.53 3.72
N ALA A 25 0.66 -0.07 3.71
CA ALA A 25 1.60 -0.03 4.82
C ALA A 25 2.51 1.21 4.68
N ASN A 26 2.55 2.03 5.72
CA ASN A 26 3.48 3.16 5.82
C ASN A 26 4.79 2.72 6.49
N SER A 27 5.76 3.63 6.54
CA SER A 27 7.10 3.42 7.11
C SER A 27 7.42 4.38 8.26
N TRP A 28 6.40 4.87 8.97
CA TRP A 28 6.53 5.82 10.09
C TRP A 28 6.12 5.17 11.42
N ASN A 29 6.68 3.99 11.72
CA ASN A 29 6.35 3.17 12.88
C ASN A 29 4.87 2.76 12.97
N THR A 30 4.54 1.94 13.97
CA THR A 30 3.19 1.37 14.17
C THR A 30 2.27 2.28 14.97
N ASP A 31 2.80 3.28 15.66
CA ASP A 31 2.03 4.28 16.40
C ASP A 31 1.41 5.34 15.50
N TRP A 32 1.85 5.43 14.23
CA TRP A 32 1.23 6.29 13.24
C TRP A 32 0.02 5.61 12.56
N GLY A 33 -1.07 6.36 12.39
CA GLY A 33 -2.24 5.92 11.65
C GLY A 33 -2.98 4.76 12.30
N ASP A 34 -3.44 3.80 11.49
CA ASP A 34 -4.07 2.57 11.97
C ASP A 34 -3.00 1.49 12.06
N HIS A 35 -2.27 1.43 13.18
CA HIS A 35 -1.21 0.43 13.41
C HIS A 35 -0.09 0.43 12.35
N GLY A 36 0.27 1.61 11.83
CA GLY A 36 1.24 1.79 10.73
C GLY A 36 0.63 1.72 9.32
N TYR A 37 -0.68 1.53 9.21
CA TYR A 37 -1.40 1.44 7.94
C TYR A 37 -2.30 2.64 7.71
N PHE A 38 -2.67 2.81 6.43
CA PHE A 38 -3.74 3.73 6.05
C PHE A 38 -4.50 3.20 4.83
N LYS A 39 -5.65 3.82 4.59
CA LYS A 39 -6.47 3.61 3.40
C LYS A 39 -6.53 4.90 2.60
N ILE A 40 -6.39 4.79 1.29
CA ILE A 40 -6.46 5.93 0.36
C ILE A 40 -7.41 5.59 -0.77
N LYS A 41 -8.09 6.62 -1.30
CA LYS A 41 -9.08 6.47 -2.37
C LYS A 41 -8.45 5.82 -3.60
N ARG A 42 -9.14 4.80 -4.12
CA ARG A 42 -8.71 4.02 -5.28
C ARG A 42 -9.56 4.36 -6.50
N GLY A 43 -8.96 4.35 -7.68
CA GLY A 43 -9.64 4.54 -8.96
C GLY A 43 -9.81 6.00 -9.37
N SER A 44 -9.14 6.92 -8.69
CA SER A 44 -9.10 8.34 -9.06
C SER A 44 -7.69 8.91 -9.05
N ASN A 45 -6.66 8.04 -9.03
CA ASN A 45 -5.26 8.44 -8.90
C ASN A 45 -5.03 9.47 -7.77
N GLU A 46 -5.65 9.23 -6.62
CA GLU A 46 -5.59 10.14 -5.47
C GLU A 46 -4.14 10.41 -5.08
N CYS A 47 -3.72 11.68 -5.08
CA CYS A 47 -2.33 12.11 -4.85
C CYS A 47 -1.28 11.42 -5.74
N GLY A 48 -1.64 10.98 -6.95
CA GLY A 48 -0.71 10.34 -7.89
C GLY A 48 -0.33 8.89 -7.52
N ILE A 49 -1.05 8.25 -6.59
CA ILE A 49 -0.70 6.92 -6.09
C ILE A 49 -0.74 5.82 -7.18
N GLU A 50 -1.47 6.04 -8.27
CA GLU A 50 -1.63 5.08 -9.37
C GLU A 50 -0.66 5.36 -10.54
N ASP A 51 0.18 6.40 -10.46
CA ASP A 51 1.09 6.81 -11.55
C ASP A 51 2.42 6.04 -11.57
N SER A 52 2.98 5.68 -10.41
CA SER A 52 4.38 5.20 -10.27
C SER A 52 4.48 3.93 -9.44
N ILE A 53 3.88 2.84 -9.94
CA ILE A 53 3.92 1.52 -9.30
C ILE A 53 5.15 0.73 -9.77
N ASN A 54 5.94 0.25 -8.80
CA ASN A 54 7.11 -0.60 -9.05
C ASN A 54 6.94 -1.96 -8.36
N ALA A 55 7.41 -3.02 -9.01
CA ALA A 55 7.35 -4.39 -8.50
C ALA A 55 8.56 -5.21 -8.97
N GLY A 56 8.81 -6.34 -8.33
CA GLY A 56 9.87 -7.28 -8.71
C GLY A 56 9.60 -8.69 -8.20
N ILE A 57 10.16 -9.69 -8.87
CA ILE A 57 10.11 -11.09 -8.45
C ILE A 57 11.46 -11.42 -7.80
N PRO A 58 11.50 -11.81 -6.51
CA PRO A 58 12.75 -12.13 -5.85
C PRO A 58 13.37 -13.41 -6.43
N LYS A 59 14.70 -13.42 -6.59
CA LYS A 59 15.44 -14.65 -6.90
C LYS A 59 15.47 -15.51 -5.64
N LEU A 60 14.67 -16.58 -5.62
CA LEU A 60 14.68 -17.53 -4.53
C LEU A 60 15.92 -18.43 -4.64
N ASN A 61 16.67 -18.57 -3.54
CA ASN A 61 17.72 -19.56 -3.44
C ASN A 61 17.06 -20.93 -3.20
N LYS A 62 17.24 -21.88 -4.14
CA LYS A 62 16.63 -23.21 -4.06
C LYS A 62 17.27 -24.10 -2.98
N ASP A 63 18.42 -23.69 -2.45
CA ASP A 63 19.22 -24.47 -1.51
C ASP A 63 18.98 -24.12 -0.04
N LEU A 64 18.24 -23.03 0.24
CA LEU A 64 17.77 -22.70 1.58
C LEU A 64 16.37 -23.28 1.76
N ARG A 65 16.31 -24.56 2.13
CA ARG A 65 15.11 -25.15 2.72
C ARG A 65 15.21 -24.98 4.23
N PHE A 66 14.22 -24.28 4.81
CA PHE A 66 13.99 -24.30 6.25
C PHE A 66 13.53 -25.70 6.69
#